data_AF-V5EYJ9-F1
#
_entry.id   AF-V5EYJ9-F1
#
_cell.length_a   1.000
_cell.length_b   1.000
_cell.length_c   1.000
_cell.angle_alpha   90.00
_cell.angle_beta   90.00
_cell.angle_gamma   90.00
#
_symmetry.space_group_name_H-M   'P 1'
#
loop_
_entity.id
_entity.type
_entity.pdbx_description
1 polymer ?
#
loop_
_entity_poly.entity_id
_entity_poly.type
_entity_poly.pdbx_seq_one_letter_code
_entity_poly.pdbx_strand_id
1 'polypeptide(L)'
;MATAKLLQQTQIPADIVLTDYHTQVLSNLEHNVQENFPTTDESASSASVTVEPLDWLEVHNEVLQGALDLEQPKYDLMLLADVIYAPEHALWIRSSIEALLRKPSSDDNAIESASRAHIIMAVRGTGKFEGLHKTVEDAFMPRVRLDKRSNVGRNDEQEYLWFEVGWTM
;
A
#
# COMPACT_ATOMS: atom_id res chain seq x y z
N MET A 1 -6.44 -2.53 7.84
CA MET A 1 -6.99 -2.98 9.14
C MET A 1 -6.17 -4.06 9.86
N ALA A 2 -5.85 -5.20 9.22
CA ALA A 2 -5.10 -6.28 9.88
C ALA A 2 -3.75 -5.81 10.49
N THR A 3 -2.98 -5.03 9.73
CA THR A 3 -1.72 -4.42 10.21
C THR A 3 -1.94 -3.55 11.44
N ALA A 4 -2.97 -2.70 11.45
CA ALA A 4 -3.28 -1.85 12.60
C ALA A 4 -3.61 -2.66 13.86
N LYS A 5 -4.37 -3.76 13.72
CA LYS A 5 -4.63 -4.67 14.84
C LYS A 5 -3.37 -5.36 15.33
N LEU A 6 -2.49 -5.79 14.43
CA LEU A 6 -1.22 -6.39 14.81
C LEU A 6 -0.35 -5.40 15.59
N LEU A 7 -0.19 -4.17 15.09
CA LEU A 7 0.60 -3.12 15.75
C LEU A 7 0.03 -2.73 17.12
N GLN A 8 -1.29 -2.68 17.25
CA GLN A 8 -1.96 -2.50 18.54
C GLN A 8 -1.65 -3.66 19.51
N GLN A 9 -1.73 -4.92 19.04
CA GLN A 9 -1.44 -6.09 19.86
C GLN A 9 0.02 -6.18 20.28
N THR A 10 0.95 -5.78 19.39
CA THR A 10 2.39 -5.78 19.67
C THR A 10 2.86 -4.49 20.36
N GLN A 11 1.95 -3.56 20.66
CA GLN A 11 2.24 -2.29 21.33
C GLN A 11 3.30 -1.45 20.59
N ILE A 12 3.34 -1.53 19.26
CA ILE A 12 4.25 -0.74 18.43
C ILE A 12 3.56 0.60 18.11
N PRO A 13 4.17 1.74 18.48
CA PRO A 13 3.73 3.07 18.08
C PRO A 13 3.63 3.20 16.55
N ALA A 14 2.46 3.56 16.03
CA ALA A 14 2.27 3.78 14.60
C ALA A 14 1.13 4.76 14.30
N ASP A 15 1.33 5.60 13.29
CA ASP A 15 0.26 6.36 12.65
C ASP A 15 -0.13 5.70 11.33
N ILE A 16 -1.39 5.35 11.18
CA ILE A 16 -1.88 4.48 10.10
C ILE A 16 -2.98 5.20 9.34
N VAL A 17 -2.68 5.55 8.10
CA VAL A 17 -3.64 6.15 7.18
C VAL A 17 -4.19 5.07 6.25
N LEU A 18 -5.49 4.83 6.29
CA LEU A 18 -6.19 3.97 5.33
C LEU A 18 -6.73 4.84 4.20
N THR A 19 -6.46 4.46 2.96
CA THR A 19 -6.85 5.28 1.81
C THR A 19 -7.62 4.51 0.75
N ASP A 20 -8.47 5.24 0.03
CA ASP A 20 -9.15 4.82 -1.19
C ASP A 20 -9.59 6.09 -1.95
N TYR A 21 -9.95 5.98 -3.22
CA TYR A 21 -10.51 7.11 -3.98
C TYR A 21 -12.05 7.11 -3.97
N HIS A 22 -12.66 5.94 -3.76
CA HIS A 22 -14.11 5.78 -3.75
C HIS A 22 -14.71 6.20 -2.41
N THR A 23 -15.56 7.23 -2.44
CA THR A 23 -16.26 7.74 -1.25
C THR A 23 -17.05 6.68 -0.48
N GLN A 24 -17.68 5.72 -1.18
CA GLN A 24 -18.38 4.62 -0.53
C GLN A 24 -17.42 3.66 0.20
N VAL A 25 -16.23 3.42 -0.34
CA VAL A 25 -15.21 2.60 0.31
C VAL A 25 -14.67 3.34 1.53
N LEU A 26 -14.40 4.65 1.42
CA LEU A 26 -13.97 5.49 2.54
C LEU A 26 -14.99 5.46 3.69
N SER A 27 -16.29 5.64 3.40
CA SER A 27 -17.34 5.56 4.44
C SER A 27 -17.38 4.18 5.11
N ASN A 28 -17.21 3.11 4.34
CA ASN A 28 -17.13 1.76 4.91
C ASN A 28 -15.86 1.57 5.76
N LEU A 29 -14.73 2.15 5.35
CA LEU A 29 -13.48 2.12 6.12
C LEU A 29 -13.64 2.88 7.43
N GLU A 30 -14.25 4.08 7.42
CA GLU A 30 -14.52 4.86 8.62
C GLU A 30 -15.39 4.08 9.61
N HIS A 31 -16.48 3.46 9.14
CA HIS A 31 -17.31 2.61 9.98
C HIS A 31 -16.51 1.45 10.58
N ASN A 32 -15.71 0.76 9.76
CA ASN A 32 -14.87 -0.34 10.25
C ASN A 32 -13.83 0.13 11.27
N VAL A 33 -13.27 1.34 11.11
CA VAL A 33 -12.32 1.91 12.05
C VAL A 33 -13.00 2.19 13.39
N GLN A 34 -14.19 2.79 13.39
CA GLN A 34 -14.96 3.07 14.61
C GLN A 34 -15.29 1.79 15.39
N GLU A 35 -15.72 0.74 14.69
CA GLU A 35 -16.05 -0.55 15.29
C GLU A 35 -14.82 -1.28 15.87
N ASN A 36 -13.67 -1.17 15.22
CA ASN A 36 -12.48 -1.94 15.59
C ASN A 36 -11.49 -1.19 16.48
N PHE A 37 -11.47 0.14 16.43
CA PHE A 37 -10.52 0.98 17.15
C PHE A 37 -11.27 2.05 17.96
N PRO A 38 -12.18 1.66 18.88
CA PRO A 38 -12.92 2.62 19.68
C PRO A 38 -11.94 3.43 20.53
N THR A 39 -12.12 4.75 20.51
CA THR A 39 -11.46 5.68 21.42
C THR A 39 -11.96 5.41 22.84
N THR A 40 -11.35 4.44 23.51
CA THR A 40 -11.66 4.10 24.90
C THR A 40 -10.57 4.71 25.78
N ASP A 41 -10.98 5.39 26.83
CA ASP A 41 -10.26 6.35 27.66
C ASP A 41 -8.74 6.12 27.91
N GLU A 42 -8.00 7.22 27.74
CA GLU A 42 -6.72 7.69 28.34
C GLU A 42 -5.49 6.76 28.45
N SER A 43 -5.57 5.48 28.07
CA SER A 43 -4.38 4.68 27.84
C SER A 43 -4.01 4.79 26.36
N ALA A 44 -3.07 5.70 26.07
CA ALA A 44 -2.56 6.01 24.73
C ALA A 44 -2.45 4.75 23.87
N SER A 45 -3.38 4.57 22.94
CA SER A 45 -3.33 3.45 22.01
C SER A 45 -2.04 3.54 21.23
N SER A 46 -1.29 2.44 21.17
CA SER A 46 -0.02 2.42 20.42
C SER A 46 -0.24 2.64 18.91
N ALA A 47 -1.46 2.60 18.39
CA ALA A 47 -1.72 2.90 17.00
C ALA A 47 -2.87 3.91 16.86
N SER A 48 -2.66 4.98 16.08
CA SER A 48 -3.73 5.82 15.52
C SER A 48 -4.11 5.28 14.15
N VAL A 49 -5.41 5.30 13.85
CA VAL A 49 -5.93 4.86 12.54
C VAL A 49 -6.87 5.93 12.01
N THR A 50 -6.53 6.51 10.87
CA THR A 50 -7.33 7.51 10.16
C THR A 50 -7.72 7.00 8.77
N VAL A 51 -8.69 7.67 8.16
CA VAL A 51 -9.15 7.40 6.80
C VAL A 51 -9.02 8.68 6.00
N GLU A 52 -8.36 8.63 4.84
CA GLU A 52 -8.14 9.78 3.96
C GLU A 52 -8.40 9.40 2.50
N PRO A 53 -8.95 10.30 1.67
CA PRO A 53 -9.06 10.07 0.25
C PRO A 53 -7.68 10.10 -0.41
N LEU A 54 -7.45 9.18 -1.36
CA LEU A 54 -6.26 9.19 -2.19
C LEU A 54 -6.57 8.60 -3.56
N ASP A 55 -6.38 9.39 -4.60
CA ASP A 55 -6.49 8.96 -5.99
C ASP A 55 -5.10 8.92 -6.63
N TRP A 56 -4.63 7.72 -7.01
CA TRP A 56 -3.33 7.55 -7.66
C TRP A 56 -3.22 8.27 -9.00
N LEU A 57 -4.33 8.40 -9.74
CA LEU A 57 -4.33 9.12 -11.01
C LEU A 57 -4.12 10.62 -10.77
N GLU A 58 -4.76 11.18 -9.76
CA GLU A 58 -4.56 12.58 -9.37
C GLU A 58 -3.11 12.84 -8.98
N VAL A 59 -2.57 12.03 -8.07
CA VAL A 59 -1.15 12.12 -7.65
C VAL A 59 -0.21 11.99 -8.84
N HIS A 60 -0.45 11.01 -9.73
CA HIS A 60 0.36 10.83 -10.93
C HIS A 60 0.34 12.07 -11.84
N ASN A 61 -0.82 12.67 -12.04
CA ASN A 61 -0.96 13.89 -12.84
C ASN A 61 -0.25 15.09 -12.20
N GLU A 62 -0.33 15.24 -10.88
CA GLU A 62 0.36 16.31 -10.14
C GLU A 62 1.88 16.16 -10.21
N VAL A 63 2.40 14.93 -10.12
CA VAL A 63 3.82 14.61 -10.32
C VAL A 63 4.26 15.02 -11.73
N LEU A 64 3.50 14.65 -12.77
CA LEU A 64 3.81 15.02 -14.15
C LEU A 64 3.80 16.54 -14.38
N GLN A 65 2.96 17.28 -13.64
CA GLN A 65 2.86 18.72 -13.73
C GLN A 65 3.89 19.46 -12.86
N GLY A 66 4.63 18.74 -12.01
CA GLY A 66 5.52 19.34 -11.01
C GLY A 66 4.78 20.15 -9.95
N ALA A 67 3.50 19.86 -9.72
CA ALA A 67 2.65 20.58 -8.78
C ALA A 67 2.74 20.03 -7.35
N LEU A 68 3.23 18.80 -7.19
CA LEU A 68 3.36 18.14 -5.90
C LEU A 68 4.67 18.53 -5.23
N ASP A 69 4.61 18.90 -3.94
CA ASP A 69 5.81 19.11 -3.13
C ASP A 69 6.44 17.76 -2.77
N LEU A 70 7.39 17.32 -3.59
CA LEU A 70 8.11 16.06 -3.40
C LEU A 70 9.11 16.12 -2.23
N GLU A 71 9.29 17.26 -1.57
CA GLU A 71 10.21 17.43 -0.44
C GLU A 71 9.54 17.12 0.91
N GLN A 72 8.24 16.81 0.92
CA GLN A 72 7.50 16.38 2.11
C GLN A 72 6.92 14.97 1.98
N PRO A 73 7.73 13.95 1.68
CA PRO A 73 7.24 12.57 1.64
C PRO A 73 6.81 12.14 3.06
N LYS A 74 5.69 11.41 3.13
CA LYS A 74 4.92 11.24 4.39
C LYS A 74 5.13 9.89 5.07
N TYR A 75 5.41 8.82 4.34
CA TYR A 75 5.24 7.46 4.86
C TYR A 75 6.53 6.65 4.90
N ASP A 76 6.78 6.00 6.03
CA ASP A 76 7.86 5.00 6.18
C ASP A 76 7.51 3.66 5.52
N LEU A 77 6.21 3.34 5.46
CA LEU A 77 5.71 2.06 4.99
C LEU A 77 4.42 2.26 4.21
N MET A 78 4.38 1.76 2.98
CA MET A 78 3.16 1.68 2.18
C MET A 78 2.79 0.21 1.95
N LEU A 79 1.52 -0.14 2.19
CA LEU A 79 1.01 -1.50 2.02
C LEU A 79 -0.12 -1.50 1.00
N LEU A 80 0.05 -2.24 -0.08
CA LEU A 80 -0.90 -2.32 -1.18
C LEU A 80 -1.25 -3.78 -1.45
N ALA A 81 -2.54 -4.12 -1.39
CA ALA A 81 -3.01 -5.48 -1.59
C ALA A 81 -4.11 -5.53 -2.65
N ASP A 82 -3.85 -6.23 -3.75
CA ASP A 82 -4.80 -6.44 -4.86
C ASP A 82 -5.38 -5.12 -5.42
N VAL A 83 -4.54 -4.11 -5.60
CA VAL A 83 -4.94 -2.76 -6.02
C VAL A 83 -4.84 -2.49 -7.54
N ILE A 84 -4.31 -3.44 -8.30
CA ILE A 84 -4.03 -3.27 -9.73
C ILE A 84 -5.11 -3.95 -10.55
N TYR A 85 -5.90 -3.15 -11.25
CA TYR A 85 -7.05 -3.62 -12.03
C TYR A 85 -6.94 -3.32 -13.53
N ALA A 86 -6.02 -2.43 -13.89
CA ALA A 86 -5.70 -2.06 -15.26
C ALA A 86 -4.19 -1.78 -15.39
N PRO A 87 -3.60 -1.93 -16.60
CA PRO A 87 -2.17 -1.71 -16.81
C PRO A 87 -1.63 -0.37 -16.30
N GLU A 88 -2.42 0.69 -16.46
CA GLU A 88 -2.08 2.07 -16.12
C GLU A 88 -1.89 2.25 -14.61
N HIS A 89 -2.58 1.45 -13.79
CA HIS A 89 -2.48 1.53 -12.33
C HIS A 89 -1.04 1.28 -11.85
N ALA A 90 -0.29 0.41 -12.54
CA ALA A 90 1.09 0.13 -12.16
C ALA A 90 1.96 1.40 -12.25
N LEU A 91 1.76 2.21 -13.30
CA LEU A 91 2.45 3.48 -13.46
C LEU A 91 2.00 4.53 -12.43
N TRP A 92 0.69 4.65 -12.19
CA TRP A 92 0.17 5.63 -11.23
C TRP A 92 0.60 5.31 -9.79
N ILE A 93 0.57 4.04 -9.41
CA ILE A 93 1.06 3.56 -8.12
C ILE A 93 2.56 3.84 -7.99
N ARG A 94 3.34 3.66 -9.05
CA ARG A 94 4.77 3.96 -9.02
C ARG A 94 5.02 5.45 -8.72
N SER A 95 4.36 6.36 -9.44
CA SER A 95 4.45 7.80 -9.15
C SER A 95 3.98 8.15 -7.74
N SER A 96 2.94 7.47 -7.26
CA SER A 96 2.43 7.67 -5.89
C SER A 96 3.43 7.21 -4.83
N ILE A 97 4.11 6.08 -5.03
CA ILE A 97 5.16 5.60 -4.13
C ILE A 97 6.34 6.58 -4.14
N GLU A 98 6.81 6.98 -5.32
CA GLU A 98 7.92 7.94 -5.46
C GLU A 98 7.64 9.29 -4.78
N ALA A 99 6.37 9.73 -4.81
CA ALA A 99 5.95 10.98 -4.18
C ALA A 99 5.75 10.89 -2.67
N LEU A 100 5.19 9.78 -2.17
CA LEU A 100 4.68 9.70 -0.80
C LEU A 100 5.61 8.94 0.15
N LEU A 101 6.48 8.09 -0.37
CA LEU A 101 7.41 7.29 0.45
C LEU A 101 8.58 8.16 0.92
N ARG A 102 8.87 8.16 2.23
CA ARG A 102 9.94 8.98 2.84
C ARG A 102 11.26 8.79 2.08
N LYS A 103 11.90 9.87 1.63
CA LYS A 103 13.21 9.80 0.98
C LYS A 103 14.31 9.47 2.01
N PRO A 104 15.40 8.77 1.63
CA PRO A 104 16.52 8.52 2.53
C PRO A 104 17.15 9.86 2.93
N SER A 105 17.44 10.04 4.22
CA SER A 105 18.21 11.20 4.66
C SER A 105 19.71 10.91 4.58
N SER A 106 20.54 11.93 4.44
CA SER A 106 22.02 11.78 4.43
C SER A 106 22.58 11.08 5.68
N ASP A 107 21.80 11.04 6.77
CA ASP A 107 22.15 10.41 8.05
C ASP A 107 21.63 8.95 8.19
N ASP A 108 20.82 8.46 7.25
CA ASP A 108 20.27 7.09 7.25
C ASP A 108 21.35 6.05 6.87
N ASN A 109 22.28 5.78 7.78
CA ASN A 109 23.33 4.77 7.61
C ASN A 109 22.85 3.32 7.85
N ALA A 110 21.55 3.09 8.08
CA ALA A 110 21.00 1.77 8.37
C ALA A 110 20.05 1.29 7.26
N ILE A 111 20.53 0.33 6.45
CA ILE A 111 19.77 -0.38 5.41
C ILE A 111 18.45 -0.97 5.96
N GLU A 112 18.41 -1.34 7.24
CA GLU A 112 17.23 -1.94 7.89
C GLU A 112 16.09 -0.95 8.20
N SER A 113 16.35 0.37 8.15
CA SER A 113 15.37 1.42 8.43
C SER A 113 14.90 2.18 7.19
N ALA A 114 15.24 1.69 5.98
CA ALA A 114 14.78 2.28 4.74
C ALA A 114 13.26 2.17 4.61
N SER A 115 12.66 3.29 4.21
CA SER A 115 11.25 3.34 3.85
C SER A 115 10.98 2.43 2.65
N ARG A 116 9.81 1.80 2.65
CA ARG A 116 9.47 0.80 1.63
C ARG A 116 7.98 0.71 1.38
N ALA A 117 7.63 0.38 0.13
CA ALA A 117 6.30 -0.04 -0.26
C ALA A 117 6.31 -1.54 -0.53
N HIS A 118 5.31 -2.25 0.00
CA HIS A 118 5.05 -3.64 -0.33
C HIS A 118 3.74 -3.75 -1.11
N ILE A 119 3.81 -4.43 -2.24
CA ILE A 119 2.65 -4.70 -3.10
C ILE A 119 2.47 -6.21 -3.16
N ILE A 120 1.27 -6.69 -2.86
CA ILE A 120 0.87 -8.07 -3.13
C ILE A 120 -0.24 -8.09 -4.18
N MET A 121 -0.09 -8.96 -5.18
CA MET A 121 -1.03 -9.12 -6.28
C MET A 121 -1.31 -10.58 -6.53
N ALA A 122 -2.58 -10.94 -6.68
CA ALA A 122 -2.97 -12.26 -7.17
C ALA A 122 -2.82 -12.37 -8.70
N VAL A 123 -2.15 -13.42 -9.16
CA VAL A 123 -2.10 -13.78 -10.58
C VAL A 123 -3.36 -14.55 -10.93
N ARG A 124 -4.12 -14.01 -11.88
CA ARG A 124 -5.37 -14.62 -12.35
C ARG A 124 -5.19 -15.19 -13.74
N GLY A 125 -5.54 -16.45 -13.90
CA GLY A 125 -5.32 -17.20 -15.14
C GLY A 125 -6.42 -17.08 -16.18
N THR A 126 -7.53 -16.43 -15.84
CA THR A 126 -8.72 -16.34 -16.69
C THR A 126 -9.46 -15.03 -16.50
N GLY A 127 -10.20 -14.60 -17.52
CA GLY A 127 -11.09 -13.45 -17.44
C GLY A 127 -10.37 -12.12 -17.65
N LYS A 128 -11.00 -11.01 -17.23
CA LYS A 128 -10.53 -9.65 -17.55
C LYS A 128 -9.16 -9.27 -16.96
N PHE A 129 -8.62 -10.08 -16.05
CA PHE A 129 -7.33 -9.84 -15.39
C PHE A 129 -6.22 -10.78 -15.90
N GLU A 130 -6.51 -11.63 -16.87
CA GLU A 130 -5.54 -12.53 -17.47
C GLU A 130 -4.39 -11.73 -18.08
N GLY A 131 -3.14 -12.07 -17.71
CA GLY A 131 -1.94 -11.41 -18.20
C GLY A 131 -1.63 -10.03 -17.57
N LEU A 132 -2.50 -9.47 -16.73
CA LEU A 132 -2.30 -8.16 -16.10
C LEU A 132 -1.02 -8.11 -15.23
N HIS A 133 -0.67 -9.22 -14.58
CA HIS A 133 0.55 -9.31 -13.77
C HIS A 133 1.82 -8.92 -14.55
N LYS A 134 1.88 -9.14 -15.87
CA LYS A 134 3.06 -8.82 -16.69
C LYS A 134 3.37 -7.32 -16.70
N THR A 135 2.33 -6.48 -16.76
CA THR A 135 2.53 -5.02 -16.76
C THR A 135 3.03 -4.52 -15.41
N VAL A 136 2.68 -5.25 -14.34
CA VAL A 136 3.15 -4.98 -12.99
C VAL A 136 4.59 -5.44 -12.81
N GLU A 137 4.95 -6.60 -13.34
CA GLU A 137 6.34 -7.09 -13.35
C GLU A 137 7.28 -6.15 -14.11
N ASP A 138 6.81 -5.57 -15.22
CA ASP A 138 7.57 -4.57 -15.99
C ASP A 138 7.76 -3.26 -15.19
N ALA A 139 6.76 -2.86 -14.40
CA ALA A 139 6.80 -1.65 -13.58
C ALA A 139 7.58 -1.84 -12.25
N PHE A 140 7.46 -3.03 -11.67
CA PHE A 140 8.00 -3.42 -10.37
C PHE A 140 8.61 -4.82 -10.51
N MET A 141 9.93 -4.96 -10.37
CA MET A 141 10.54 -6.29 -10.42
C MET A 141 10.08 -7.14 -9.21
N PRO A 142 9.48 -8.33 -9.40
CA PRO A 142 8.96 -9.13 -8.29
C PRO A 142 10.09 -9.64 -7.41
N ARG A 143 9.88 -9.55 -6.09
CA ARG A 143 10.82 -10.08 -5.10
C ARG A 143 10.60 -11.57 -4.87
N VAL A 144 9.33 -11.98 -4.77
CA VAL A 144 8.94 -13.36 -4.45
C VAL A 144 7.66 -13.73 -5.21
N ARG A 145 7.61 -14.99 -5.67
CA ARG A 145 6.37 -15.65 -6.12
C ARG A 145 5.91 -16.64 -5.06
N LEU A 146 4.64 -16.58 -4.69
CA LEU A 146 4.05 -17.36 -3.61
C LEU A 146 2.95 -18.26 -4.19
N ASP A 147 3.09 -19.56 -3.99
CA ASP A 147 2.06 -20.51 -4.39
C ASP A 147 0.76 -20.24 -3.65
N LYS A 148 -0.35 -20.31 -4.38
CA LYS A 148 -1.66 -20.27 -3.75
C LYS A 148 -1.84 -21.50 -2.86
N ARG A 149 -2.24 -21.24 -1.61
CA ARG A 149 -2.60 -22.32 -0.67
C ARG A 149 -3.88 -23.02 -1.12
N SER A 150 -3.86 -24.36 -1.11
CA SER A 150 -5.02 -25.18 -1.47
C SER A 150 -6.26 -24.81 -0.64
N ASN A 151 -7.40 -24.66 -1.33
CA ASN A 151 -8.71 -24.26 -0.77
C ASN A 151 -8.76 -22.87 -0.09
N VAL A 152 -7.79 -22.00 -0.35
CA VAL A 152 -7.78 -20.61 0.14
C VAL A 152 -7.69 -19.65 -1.06
N GLY A 153 -8.38 -18.53 -1.00
CA GLY A 153 -8.44 -17.54 -2.09
C GLY A 153 -9.50 -17.87 -3.15
N ARG A 154 -9.51 -17.12 -4.24
CA ARG A 154 -10.50 -17.29 -5.32
C ARG A 154 -10.10 -18.40 -6.29
N ASN A 155 -11.07 -19.08 -6.89
CA ASN A 155 -10.80 -20.20 -7.81
C ASN A 155 -9.96 -19.82 -9.04
N ASP A 156 -10.03 -18.56 -9.48
CA ASP A 156 -9.29 -18.02 -10.62
C ASP A 156 -7.86 -17.55 -10.29
N GLU A 157 -7.50 -17.51 -9.00
CA GLU A 157 -6.14 -17.19 -8.53
C GLU A 157 -5.23 -18.42 -8.63
N GLN A 158 -4.03 -18.22 -9.15
CA GLN A 158 -3.02 -19.27 -9.36
C GLN A 158 -1.85 -19.15 -8.39
N GLU A 159 -1.32 -17.94 -8.24
CA GLU A 159 -0.20 -17.59 -7.36
C GLU A 159 -0.36 -16.14 -6.90
N TYR A 160 0.50 -15.70 -5.98
CA TYR A 160 0.63 -14.30 -5.58
C TYR A 160 2.04 -13.80 -5.87
N LEU A 161 2.14 -12.60 -6.42
CA LEU A 161 3.40 -11.88 -6.59
C LEU A 161 3.56 -10.89 -5.44
N TRP A 162 4.73 -10.88 -4.84
CA TRP A 162 5.12 -9.90 -3.85
C TRP A 162 6.26 -9.03 -4.40
N PHE A 163 6.02 -7.73 -4.41
CA PHE A 163 6.96 -6.69 -4.80
C PHE A 163 7.37 -5.89 -3.58
N GLU A 164 8.64 -5.50 -3.54
CA GLU A 164 9.18 -4.55 -2.59
C GLU A 164 9.80 -3.41 -3.38
N VAL A 165 9.35 -2.19 -3.09
CA VAL A 165 9.84 -0.98 -3.73
C VAL A 165 10.41 -0.09 -2.63
N GLY A 166 11.64 0.37 -2.81
CA GLY A 166 12.32 1.24 -1.88
C GLY A 166 13.46 1.95 -2.59
N TRP A 167 14.10 2.88 -1.89
CA TRP A 167 15.21 3.64 -2.46
C TRP A 167 16.47 2.77 -2.50
N THR A 168 17.03 2.59 -3.69
CA THR A 168 18.36 1.99 -3.87
C THR A 168 19.41 3.06 -3.64
N MET A 169 20.33 2.86 -2.69
CA MET A 169 21.56 3.65 -2.57
C MET A 169 22.56 3.29 -3.66
#